data_AF-A0A381WZ59-F1
#
_entry.id   AF-A0A381WZ59-F1
#
_cell.length_a   1.000
_cell.length_b   1.000
_cell.length_c   1.000
_cell.angle_alpha   90.00
_cell.angle_beta   90.00
_cell.angle_gamma   90.00
#
_symmetry.space_group_name_H-M   'P 1'
#
loop_
_entity.id
_entity.type
_entity.pdbx_description
1 polymer ?
#
loop_
_entity_poly.entity_id
_entity_poly.type
_entity_poly.pdbx_seq_one_letter_code
_entity_poly.pdbx_strand_id
1 'polypeptide(L)'
;MDRSVPGRKAFALPQSDVPVQEWPDYVQMRDDLELPEVSQLEVIRYFSILSQRNFSIDTNFYPLGSCTMKYNPKINDELSNL
;
A
#
# COMPACT_ATOMS: atom_id res chain seq x y z
N MET A 1 -4.13 -14.06 -3.48
CA MET A 1 -5.21 -15.05 -3.38
C MET A 1 -4.81 -16.26 -2.54
N ASP A 2 -3.69 -16.91 -2.83
CA ASP A 2 -3.30 -18.22 -2.24
C ASP A 2 -3.21 -18.30 -0.71
N ARG A 3 -3.11 -17.17 -0.01
CA ARG A 3 -3.06 -17.07 1.47
C ARG A 3 -4.28 -16.39 2.08
N SER A 4 -5.29 -16.07 1.25
CA SER A 4 -6.51 -15.41 1.69
C SER A 4 -7.32 -16.34 2.58
N VAL A 5 -7.86 -15.82 3.67
CA VAL A 5 -8.78 -16.55 4.55
C VAL A 5 -10.00 -15.68 4.79
N PRO A 6 -11.22 -16.14 4.46
CA PRO A 6 -12.44 -15.35 4.61
C PRO A 6 -12.61 -14.77 6.02
N GLY A 7 -12.99 -13.50 6.09
CA GLY A 7 -13.18 -12.71 7.30
C GLY A 7 -11.91 -12.14 7.92
N ARG A 8 -10.71 -12.45 7.39
CA ARG A 8 -9.44 -12.01 7.99
C ARG A 8 -9.13 -10.56 7.61
N LYS A 9 -8.81 -9.75 8.63
CA LYS A 9 -8.52 -8.32 8.47
C LYS A 9 -7.07 -8.01 8.85
N ALA A 10 -6.43 -7.16 8.03
CA ALA A 10 -5.04 -6.77 8.24
C ALA A 10 -4.88 -5.63 9.25
N PHE A 11 -5.85 -4.72 9.36
CA PHE A 11 -5.80 -3.59 10.27
C PHE A 11 -7.22 -3.18 10.68
N ALA A 12 -7.31 -2.50 11.82
CA ALA A 12 -8.52 -1.78 12.21
C ALA A 12 -8.39 -0.33 11.72
N LEU A 13 -9.46 0.20 11.14
CA LEU A 13 -9.53 1.61 10.81
C LEU A 13 -9.58 2.43 12.11
N PRO A 14 -8.95 3.61 12.17
CA PRO A 14 -9.13 4.53 13.28
C PRO A 14 -10.60 4.97 13.36
N GLN A 15 -11.00 5.48 14.53
CA GLN A 15 -12.32 6.08 14.67
C GLN A 15 -12.46 7.26 13.73
N SER A 16 -13.57 7.32 12.99
CA SER A 16 -13.90 8.45 12.12
C SER A 16 -13.97 9.74 12.95
N ASP A 17 -13.21 10.74 12.54
CA ASP A 17 -13.23 12.10 13.08
C ASP A 17 -14.26 13.00 12.38
N VAL A 18 -14.86 12.50 11.29
CA VAL A 18 -15.91 13.19 10.53
C VAL A 18 -17.30 12.60 10.81
N PRO A 19 -18.37 13.42 10.68
CA PRO A 19 -19.75 12.95 10.78
C PRO A 19 -20.08 11.91 9.70
N VAL A 20 -20.99 10.99 10.03
CA VAL A 20 -21.53 10.02 9.08
C VAL A 20 -22.30 10.75 7.98
N GLN A 21 -22.08 10.36 6.72
CA GLN A 21 -22.85 10.81 5.57
C GLN A 21 -23.71 9.69 4.99
N GLU A 22 -24.80 10.08 4.32
CA GLU A 22 -25.63 9.16 3.55
C GLU A 22 -24.88 8.68 2.31
N TRP A 23 -25.07 7.40 1.98
CA TRP A 23 -24.48 6.81 0.78
C TRP A 23 -25.15 7.38 -0.48
N PRO A 24 -24.39 7.62 -1.57
CA PRO A 24 -24.98 7.94 -2.87
C PRO A 24 -25.77 6.76 -3.44
N ASP A 25 -26.56 7.01 -4.48
CA ASP A 25 -27.42 6.00 -5.11
C ASP A 25 -26.64 4.71 -5.47
N TYR A 26 -27.16 3.57 -5.00
CA TYR A 26 -26.50 2.27 -5.03
C TYR A 26 -26.36 1.67 -6.44
N VAL A 27 -27.01 2.26 -7.44
CA VAL A 27 -27.02 1.78 -8.84
C VAL A 27 -25.61 1.64 -9.44
N GLN A 28 -24.62 2.36 -8.93
CA GLN A 28 -23.23 2.30 -9.40
C GLN A 28 -22.26 1.60 -8.44
N MET A 29 -22.75 1.07 -7.32
CA MET A 29 -21.90 0.38 -6.34
C MET A 29 -21.66 -1.08 -6.72
N ARG A 30 -20.47 -1.57 -6.37
CA ARG A 30 -20.14 -3.00 -6.47
C ARG A 30 -20.57 -3.69 -5.18
N ASP A 31 -21.21 -4.84 -5.30
CA ASP A 31 -21.63 -5.64 -4.14
C ASP A 31 -20.45 -6.30 -3.42
N ASP A 32 -19.38 -6.64 -4.16
CA ASP A 32 -18.20 -7.29 -3.60
C ASP A 32 -16.92 -6.94 -4.38
N LEU A 33 -15.77 -7.17 -3.74
CA LEU A 33 -14.44 -7.03 -4.32
C LEU A 33 -13.60 -8.24 -3.92
N GLU A 34 -12.98 -8.88 -4.91
CA GLU A 34 -12.05 -10.00 -4.72
C GLU A 34 -10.69 -9.55 -4.16
N LEU A 35 -10.68 -8.92 -2.99
CA LEU A 35 -9.48 -8.49 -2.28
C LEU A 35 -8.93 -9.61 -1.39
N PRO A 36 -7.60 -9.68 -1.19
CA PRO A 36 -7.01 -10.66 -0.29
C PRO A 36 -7.33 -10.35 1.17
N GLU A 37 -7.85 -11.34 1.88
CA GLU A 37 -8.17 -11.28 3.31
C GLU A 37 -7.02 -11.92 4.10
N VAL A 38 -6.07 -11.08 4.53
CA VAL A 38 -4.83 -11.51 5.19
C VAL A 38 -4.58 -10.71 6.47
N SER A 39 -3.76 -11.25 7.37
CA SER A 39 -3.38 -10.58 8.63
C SER A 39 -2.31 -9.51 8.40
N GLN A 40 -2.16 -8.58 9.34
CA GLN A 40 -1.14 -7.52 9.26
C GLN A 40 0.26 -8.08 9.01
N LEU A 41 0.62 -9.14 9.73
CA LEU A 41 1.93 -9.76 9.65
C LEU A 41 2.18 -10.41 8.29
N GLU A 42 1.15 -10.99 7.69
CA GLU A 42 1.21 -11.54 6.33
C GLU A 42 1.43 -10.44 5.30
N VAL A 43 0.73 -9.31 5.41
CA VAL A 43 0.92 -8.12 4.55
C VAL A 43 2.35 -7.59 4.66
N ILE A 44 2.83 -7.37 5.88
CA ILE A 44 4.19 -6.85 6.13
C ILE A 44 5.22 -7.80 5.50
N ARG A 45 5.15 -9.10 5.82
CA ARG A 45 6.09 -10.10 5.27
C ARG A 45 6.06 -10.13 3.75
N TYR A 46 4.87 -10.09 3.15
CA TYR A 46 4.72 -10.11 1.71
C TYR A 46 5.44 -8.93 1.05
N PHE A 47 5.17 -7.70 1.50
CA PHE A 47 5.79 -6.51 0.90
C PHE A 47 7.27 -6.37 1.23
N SER A 48 7.74 -6.82 2.40
CA SER A 48 9.17 -6.87 2.72
C SER A 48 9.94 -7.84 1.82
N ILE A 49 9.36 -9.01 1.51
CA ILE A 49 9.99 -9.96 0.59
C ILE A 49 9.96 -9.41 -0.84
N LEU A 50 8.85 -8.78 -1.24
CA LEU A 50 8.71 -8.19 -2.57
C LEU A 50 9.72 -7.05 -2.79
N SER A 51 9.96 -6.21 -1.78
CA SER A 51 10.92 -5.10 -1.88
C SER A 51 12.36 -5.60 -2.06
N GLN A 52 12.74 -6.69 -1.37
CA GLN A 52 14.07 -7.31 -1.53
C GLN A 52 14.27 -7.95 -2.91
N ARG A 53 13.19 -8.32 -3.59
CA ARG A 53 13.23 -8.84 -4.97
C ARG A 53 13.24 -7.73 -6.02
N ASN A 54 13.06 -6.48 -5.62
CA ASN A 54 13.05 -5.34 -6.52
C ASN A 54 14.46 -4.73 -6.66
N PHE A 55 14.85 -4.39 -7.88
CA PHE A 55 16.08 -3.64 -8.13
C PHE A 55 15.79 -2.15 -7.95
N SER A 56 16.49 -1.47 -7.04
CA SER A 56 16.20 -0.07 -6.69
C SER A 56 17.46 0.80 -6.65
N ILE A 57 17.26 2.10 -6.87
CA ILE A 57 18.33 3.11 -6.78
C ILE A 57 18.95 3.21 -5.37
N ASP A 58 18.19 2.89 -4.33
CA ASP A 58 18.67 2.93 -2.95
C ASP A 58 19.68 1.83 -2.65
N THR A 59 19.68 0.75 -3.44
CA THR A 59 20.49 -0.44 -3.18
C THR A 59 21.52 -0.71 -4.28
N ASN A 60 21.33 -0.12 -5.45
CA ASN A 60 22.14 -0.42 -6.64
C ASN A 60 22.40 0.83 -7.49
N PHE A 61 23.45 0.75 -8.30
CA PHE A 61 23.70 1.75 -9.34
C PHE A 61 22.68 1.61 -10.48
N TYR A 62 22.06 2.73 -10.89
CA TYR A 62 20.90 2.74 -11.78
C TYR A 62 21.11 3.65 -13.02
N PRO A 63 21.99 3.29 -13.98
CA PRO A 63 22.41 4.16 -15.09
C PRO A 63 21.43 4.16 -16.27
N LEU A 64 20.19 4.56 -16.04
CA LEU A 64 19.21 4.72 -17.13
C LEU A 64 19.28 6.13 -17.72
N GLY A 65 19.72 6.20 -18.98
CA GLY A 65 19.72 7.44 -19.76
C GLY A 65 18.30 8.00 -19.92
N SER A 66 18.17 9.33 -20.01
CA SER A 66 16.90 10.07 -20.07
C SER A 66 16.01 10.00 -18.83
N CYS A 67 16.21 9.05 -17.91
CA CYS A 67 15.40 8.94 -16.68
C CYS A 67 15.91 9.83 -15.53
N THR A 68 17.17 10.25 -15.56
CA THR A 68 17.82 11.03 -14.49
C THR A 68 17.62 10.39 -13.11
N MET A 69 17.93 9.10 -13.01
CA MET A 69 17.82 8.31 -11.78
C MET A 69 18.88 8.76 -10.77
N LYS A 70 18.59 9.86 -10.05
CA LYS A 70 19.44 10.48 -9.03
C LYS A 70 19.04 10.04 -7.62
N TYR A 71 19.91 10.26 -6.66
CA TYR A 71 19.60 10.03 -5.24
C TYR A 71 18.31 10.77 -4.84
N ASN A 72 17.42 10.06 -4.14
CA ASN A 72 16.22 10.60 -3.51
C ASN A 72 16.54 10.88 -2.03
N PRO A 73 16.78 12.14 -1.61
CA PRO A 73 17.09 12.47 -0.23
C PRO A 73 16.01 12.00 0.74
N LYS A 74 16.39 11.23 1.77
CA LYS A 74 15.43 10.71 2.76
C LYS A 74 14.71 11.81 3.55
N ILE A 75 15.31 12.99 3.67
CA ILE A 75 14.66 14.16 4.27
C ILE A 75 13.44 14.63 3.47
N ASN A 76 13.35 14.34 2.17
CA ASN A 76 12.17 14.72 1.38
C ASN A 76 10.93 13.94 1.85
N ASP A 77 11.10 12.69 2.28
CA ASP A 77 10.01 11.87 2.83
C ASP A 77 9.56 12.46 4.18
N GLU A 78 10.49 12.86 5.04
CA GLU A 78 10.18 13.52 6.32
C GLU A 78 9.45 14.85 6.11
N LEU A 79 9.94 15.70 5.19
CA LEU A 79 9.33 16.99 4.88
C LEU A 79 7.92 16.86 4.27
N SER A 80 7.60 15.75 3.62
CA SER A 80 6.27 15.50 3.05
C SER A 80 5.20 15.15 4.07
N ASN A 81 5.62 14.75 5.29
CA ASN A 81 4.73 14.38 6.39
C ASN A 81 4.48 15.54 7.39
N LEU A 82 4.98 16.74 7.10
CA LEU A 82 4.68 17.98 7.82
C LEU A 82 3.31 18.53 7.42
#